data_AF-A0A1V5SRD8-F1
#
_entry.id   AF-A0A1V5SRD8-F1
#
_cell.length_a   1.000
_cell.length_b   1.000
_cell.length_c   1.000
_cell.angle_alpha   90.00
_cell.angle_beta   90.00
_cell.angle_gamma   90.00
#
_symmetry.space_group_name_H-M   'P 1'
#
loop_
_entity.id
_entity.type
_entity.pdbx_description
1 polymer ?
#
loop_
_entity_poly.entity_id
_entity_poly.type
_entity_poly.pdbx_seq_one_letter_code
_entity_poly.pdbx_strand_id
1 'polypeptide(L)'
;MMKHLRFLILFLFVGCLLGQPLFAAGPRFDHALWDAFLKKFVNDEGDVDYAAAQRDASLLNDYLKSLAAQNPLEISSEWPREEAMAFWMNAYNAGVIKIILDHYPVRSIDQIPSAWDMTVIHVGLEQYSLNQIRASKLIQNYRDEKIHLALSCGARSCPRLHREAFTGSNAEGRIFLAAREFLNNPGNVQIVPGKRKLYLSRLFKWYGRDFNLDFGTPEQIGKFTRDEMSILSFLIYYLEDLDKIEYLEGGKYKIAYFPFDSALNDWKGSASTNPGLPAGGISRPLETS
;
A
#
# COMPACT_ATOMS: atom_id res chain seq x y z
N MET A 1 -54.48 -67.90 13.89
CA MET A 1 -55.01 -67.21 15.09
C MET A 1 -53.84 -66.89 15.99
N MET A 2 -53.74 -65.63 16.46
CA MET A 2 -52.65 -65.03 17.28
C MET A 2 -51.37 -64.65 16.53
N LYS A 3 -50.75 -63.47 16.70
CA LYS A 3 -51.08 -62.20 17.38
C LYS A 3 -50.13 -61.16 16.72
N HIS A 4 -50.66 -60.00 16.34
CA HIS A 4 -49.90 -58.88 15.79
C HIS A 4 -48.93 -58.31 16.84
N LEU A 5 -47.65 -58.14 16.48
CA LEU A 5 -46.72 -57.31 17.25
C LEU A 5 -46.25 -56.17 16.36
N ARG A 6 -46.87 -55.00 16.54
CA ARG A 6 -46.49 -53.73 15.92
C ARG A 6 -45.33 -53.14 16.72
N PHE A 7 -44.13 -53.11 16.16
CA PHE A 7 -43.03 -52.32 16.70
C PHE A 7 -43.19 -50.87 16.27
N LEU A 8 -43.54 -49.99 17.21
CA LEU A 8 -43.53 -48.55 17.06
C LEU A 8 -42.10 -48.06 17.31
N ILE A 9 -41.35 -47.74 16.25
CA ILE A 9 -40.03 -47.11 16.37
C ILE A 9 -40.26 -45.62 16.61
N LEU A 10 -40.11 -45.20 17.87
CA LEU A 10 -40.12 -43.79 18.26
C LEU A 10 -38.72 -43.20 17.95
N PHE A 11 -38.60 -42.45 16.86
CA PHE A 11 -37.39 -41.66 16.58
C PHE A 11 -37.34 -40.49 17.57
N LEU A 12 -36.54 -40.63 18.63
CA LEU A 12 -36.16 -39.50 19.47
C LEU A 12 -35.14 -38.67 18.70
N PHE A 13 -35.60 -37.59 18.06
CA PHE A 13 -34.72 -36.55 17.52
C PHE A 13 -34.11 -35.79 18.70
N VAL A 14 -32.98 -36.27 19.22
CA VAL A 14 -32.13 -35.45 20.09
C VAL A 14 -31.51 -34.39 19.19
N GLY A 15 -32.15 -33.22 19.14
CA GLY A 15 -31.59 -32.02 18.55
C GLY A 15 -30.33 -31.64 19.32
N CYS A 16 -29.20 -32.17 18.88
CA CYS A 16 -27.89 -31.72 19.35
C CYS A 16 -27.71 -30.30 18.79
N LEU A 17 -28.11 -29.30 19.58
CA LEU A 17 -27.68 -27.92 19.45
C LEU A 17 -26.18 -27.90 19.75
N LEU A 18 -25.38 -28.37 18.79
CA LEU A 18 -23.96 -28.08 18.74
C LEU A 18 -23.88 -26.57 18.50
N GLY A 19 -23.74 -25.80 19.57
CA GLY A 19 -23.31 -24.42 19.49
C GLY A 19 -22.05 -24.42 18.64
N GLN A 20 -22.13 -23.82 17.44
CA GLN A 20 -20.93 -23.61 16.65
C GLN A 20 -19.98 -22.78 17.51
N PRO A 21 -18.69 -23.15 17.60
CA PRO A 21 -17.74 -22.31 18.29
C PRO A 21 -17.80 -20.93 17.61
N LEU A 22 -18.18 -19.91 18.39
CA LEU A 22 -17.89 -18.53 18.04
C LEU A 22 -16.38 -18.49 17.82
N PHE A 23 -15.95 -18.40 16.57
CA PHE A 23 -14.58 -18.04 16.27
C PHE A 23 -14.34 -16.72 17.02
N ALA A 24 -13.56 -16.77 18.09
CA ALA A 24 -13.10 -15.57 18.75
C ALA A 24 -12.44 -14.73 17.65
N ALA A 25 -12.92 -13.50 17.46
CA ALA A 25 -12.21 -12.57 16.60
C ALA A 25 -10.79 -12.50 17.15
N GLY A 26 -9.80 -12.91 16.34
CA GLY A 26 -8.40 -12.82 16.72
C GLY A 26 -8.02 -11.39 17.12
N PRO A 27 -6.83 -11.18 17.71
CA PRO A 27 -6.37 -9.85 18.05
C PRO A 27 -6.52 -8.91 16.84
N ARG A 28 -7.07 -7.72 17.08
CA ARG A 28 -7.21 -6.64 16.09
C ARG A 28 -6.47 -5.43 16.60
N PHE A 29 -5.60 -4.88 15.77
CA PHE A 29 -4.88 -3.66 16.07
C PHE A 29 -5.68 -2.45 15.57
N ASP A 30 -5.77 -1.42 16.41
CA ASP A 30 -6.53 -0.24 16.08
C ASP A 30 -5.71 0.74 15.22
N HIS A 31 -6.08 0.83 13.94
CA HIS A 31 -5.49 1.76 12.99
C HIS A 31 -6.20 3.13 12.92
N ALA A 32 -7.15 3.44 13.80
CA ALA A 32 -7.96 4.66 13.73
C ALA A 32 -7.15 5.96 13.74
N LEU A 33 -6.05 6.03 14.51
CA LEU A 33 -5.18 7.20 14.54
C LEU A 33 -4.49 7.44 13.18
N TRP A 34 -4.03 6.37 12.55
CA TRP A 34 -3.42 6.43 11.22
C TRP A 34 -4.45 6.75 10.14
N ASP A 35 -5.63 6.14 10.21
CA ASP A 35 -6.74 6.42 9.32
C ASP A 35 -7.18 7.90 9.41
N ALA A 36 -7.26 8.45 10.62
CA ALA A 36 -7.53 9.87 10.84
C ALA A 36 -6.42 10.77 10.27
N PHE A 37 -5.15 10.39 10.42
CA PHE A 37 -4.02 11.10 9.81
C PHE A 37 -4.17 11.13 8.28
N LEU A 38 -4.41 9.97 7.67
CA LEU A 38 -4.58 9.83 6.22
C LEU A 38 -5.73 10.69 5.71
N LYS A 39 -6.90 10.61 6.36
CA LYS A 39 -8.07 11.42 6.00
C LYS A 39 -7.83 12.91 6.13
N LYS A 40 -7.00 13.34 7.07
CA LYS A 40 -6.73 14.76 7.34
C LYS A 40 -5.71 15.37 6.38
N PHE A 41 -4.65 14.64 6.04
CA PHE A 41 -3.49 15.22 5.35
C PHE A 41 -3.25 14.69 3.94
N VAL A 42 -3.93 13.63 3.51
CA VAL A 42 -3.76 13.03 2.18
C VAL A 42 -4.93 13.40 1.28
N ASN A 43 -4.69 13.79 0.03
CA ASN A 43 -5.75 14.14 -0.93
C ASN A 43 -6.23 12.94 -1.78
N ASP A 44 -7.13 13.23 -2.73
CA ASP A 44 -7.75 12.24 -3.61
C ASP A 44 -6.83 11.79 -4.77
N GLU A 45 -5.61 12.33 -4.82
CA GLU A 45 -4.51 11.90 -5.68
C GLU A 45 -3.44 11.13 -4.89
N GLY A 46 -3.55 11.10 -3.54
CA GLY A 46 -2.60 10.49 -2.62
C GLY A 46 -1.33 11.30 -2.35
N ASP A 47 -1.37 12.59 -2.65
CA ASP A 47 -0.37 13.56 -2.18
C ASP A 47 -0.62 13.90 -0.71
N VAL A 48 0.44 14.26 0.03
CA VAL A 48 0.41 14.59 1.46
C VAL A 48 0.69 16.06 1.70
N ASP A 49 -0.10 16.74 2.54
CA ASP A 49 0.18 18.11 2.96
C ASP A 49 1.20 18.07 4.11
N TYR A 50 2.47 17.90 3.73
CA TYR A 50 3.56 17.76 4.69
C TYR A 50 3.72 19.01 5.56
N ALA A 51 3.42 20.21 5.03
CA ALA A 51 3.47 21.45 5.79
C ALA A 51 2.38 21.54 6.86
N ALA A 52 1.17 21.05 6.59
CA ALA A 52 0.11 20.92 7.59
C ALA A 52 0.41 19.80 8.60
N ALA A 53 0.87 18.64 8.12
CA ALA A 53 1.23 17.51 8.97
C ALA A 53 2.41 17.82 9.91
N GLN A 54 3.40 18.61 9.49
CA GLN A 54 4.51 19.04 10.35
C GLN A 54 4.03 19.94 11.50
N ARG A 55 3.01 20.78 11.26
CA ARG A 55 2.42 21.65 12.29
C ARG A 55 1.53 20.88 13.28
N ASP A 56 0.99 19.74 12.87
CA ASP A 56 0.12 18.90 13.69
C ASP A 56 0.40 17.41 13.46
N ALA A 57 1.55 16.98 13.99
CA ALA A 57 2.01 15.60 13.89
C ALA A 57 1.45 14.69 15.00
N SER A 58 0.46 15.15 15.77
CA SER A 58 -0.06 14.46 16.96
C SER A 58 -0.58 13.04 16.63
N LEU A 59 -1.45 12.94 15.62
CA LEU A 59 -2.01 11.66 15.14
C LEU A 59 -0.93 10.67 14.73
N LEU A 60 0.09 11.12 14.00
CA LEU A 60 1.21 10.27 13.59
C LEU A 60 2.02 9.81 14.80
N ASN A 61 2.39 10.73 15.69
CA ASN A 61 3.21 10.41 16.85
C ASN A 61 2.51 9.43 17.80
N ASP A 62 1.21 9.60 18.05
CA ASP A 62 0.45 8.70 18.89
C ASP A 62 0.23 7.34 18.22
N TYR A 63 0.06 7.32 16.89
CA TYR A 63 0.04 6.07 16.14
C TYR A 63 1.37 5.31 16.24
N LEU A 64 2.52 5.99 16.06
CA LEU A 64 3.84 5.37 16.21
C LEU A 64 4.07 4.84 17.63
N LYS A 65 3.57 5.52 18.67
CA LYS A 65 3.58 4.99 20.05
C LYS A 65 2.74 3.71 20.19
N SER A 66 1.58 3.65 19.54
CA SER A 66 0.72 2.46 19.56
C SER A 66 1.38 1.25 18.88
N LEU A 67 2.13 1.47 17.79
CA LEU A 67 2.98 0.45 17.16
C LEU A 67 4.07 -0.03 18.13
N ALA A 68 4.75 0.91 18.80
CA ALA A 68 5.82 0.60 19.74
C ALA A 68 5.35 -0.22 20.95
N ALA A 69 4.07 -0.14 21.31
CA ALA A 69 3.48 -0.91 22.40
C ALA A 69 3.20 -2.40 22.06
N GLN A 70 3.31 -2.80 20.78
CA GLN A 70 3.04 -4.18 20.37
C GLN A 70 4.25 -5.10 20.52
N ASN A 71 4.00 -6.41 20.63
CA ASN A 71 5.05 -7.42 20.66
C ASN A 71 5.26 -8.02 19.26
N PRO A 72 6.45 -7.87 18.64
CA PRO A 72 6.69 -8.40 17.29
C PRO A 72 6.59 -9.92 17.19
N LEU A 73 6.83 -10.66 18.28
CA LEU A 73 6.65 -12.11 18.31
C LEU A 73 5.17 -12.48 18.17
N GLU A 74 4.29 -11.86 18.97
CA GLU A 74 2.84 -12.08 18.91
C GLU A 74 2.26 -11.76 17.52
N ILE A 75 2.71 -10.66 16.91
CA ILE A 75 2.31 -10.30 15.54
C ILE A 75 2.66 -11.42 14.55
N SER A 76 3.80 -12.08 14.73
CA SER A 76 4.28 -13.13 13.81
C SER A 76 3.69 -14.52 14.09
N SER A 77 3.34 -14.83 15.34
CA SER A 77 2.96 -16.19 15.75
C SER A 77 1.48 -16.34 16.12
N GLU A 78 0.78 -15.26 16.47
CA GLU A 78 -0.59 -15.33 17.02
C GLU A 78 -1.60 -14.56 16.19
N TRP A 79 -1.20 -13.49 15.50
CA TRP A 79 -2.13 -12.67 14.75
C TRP A 79 -2.58 -13.35 13.45
N PRO A 80 -3.84 -13.13 13.01
CA PRO A 80 -4.26 -13.50 11.67
C PRO A 80 -3.32 -12.88 10.61
N ARG A 81 -3.04 -13.63 9.55
CA ARG A 81 -2.11 -13.25 8.47
C ARG A 81 -2.40 -11.84 7.94
N GLU A 82 -3.66 -11.55 7.64
CA GLU A 82 -4.07 -10.27 7.05
C GLU A 82 -3.96 -9.11 8.05
N GLU A 83 -4.16 -9.38 9.34
CA GLU A 83 -3.99 -8.39 10.41
C GLU A 83 -2.52 -8.01 10.57
N ALA A 84 -1.63 -9.00 10.59
CA ALA A 84 -0.18 -8.77 10.59
C ALA A 84 0.28 -8.04 9.32
N MET A 85 -0.29 -8.36 8.16
CA MET A 85 0.03 -7.66 6.90
C MET A 85 -0.38 -6.20 6.97
N ALA A 86 -1.62 -5.92 7.38
CA ALA A 86 -2.13 -4.57 7.57
C ALA A 86 -1.25 -3.75 8.52
N PHE A 87 -0.85 -4.35 9.65
CA PHE A 87 0.04 -3.73 10.62
C PHE A 87 1.35 -3.25 9.97
N TRP A 88 2.06 -4.16 9.28
CA TRP A 88 3.36 -3.84 8.68
C TRP A 88 3.25 -2.88 7.48
N MET A 89 2.17 -2.98 6.68
CA MET A 89 1.91 -2.03 5.60
C MET A 89 1.68 -0.61 6.11
N ASN A 90 0.86 -0.46 7.15
CA ASN A 90 0.64 0.85 7.75
C ASN A 90 1.90 1.36 8.48
N ALA A 91 2.66 0.49 9.15
CA ALA A 91 3.93 0.87 9.78
C ALA A 91 4.96 1.38 8.76
N TYR A 92 5.07 0.73 7.59
CA TYR A 92 5.92 1.21 6.50
C TYR A 92 5.52 2.61 6.04
N ASN A 93 4.23 2.79 5.69
CA ASN A 93 3.74 4.08 5.17
C ASN A 93 3.87 5.20 6.22
N ALA A 94 3.55 4.93 7.49
CA ALA A 94 3.76 5.89 8.59
C ALA A 94 5.24 6.22 8.79
N GLY A 95 6.13 5.24 8.63
CA GLY A 95 7.58 5.44 8.68
C GLY A 95 8.07 6.37 7.57
N VAL A 96 7.62 6.19 6.33
CA VAL A 96 7.93 7.10 5.21
C VAL A 96 7.55 8.53 5.55
N ILE A 97 6.32 8.74 6.04
CA ILE A 97 5.86 10.07 6.45
C ILE A 97 6.71 10.63 7.60
N LYS A 98 7.01 9.82 8.62
CA LYS A 98 7.85 10.24 9.75
C LYS A 98 9.20 10.76 9.30
N ILE A 99 9.89 10.01 8.41
CA ILE A 99 11.18 10.41 7.85
C ILE A 99 11.06 11.74 7.11
N ILE A 100 10.02 11.89 6.27
CA ILE A 100 9.84 13.13 5.52
C ILE A 100 9.58 14.31 6.48
N LEU A 101 8.72 14.16 7.48
CA LEU A 101 8.39 15.23 8.43
C LEU A 101 9.58 15.65 9.29
N ASP A 102 10.44 14.71 9.70
CA ASP A 102 11.66 14.99 10.47
C ASP A 102 12.68 15.84 9.68
N HIS A 103 12.62 15.76 8.34
CA HIS A 103 13.55 16.44 7.44
C HIS A 103 12.86 17.53 6.59
N TYR A 104 11.58 17.81 6.81
CA TYR A 104 10.82 18.78 6.03
C TYR A 104 11.30 20.22 6.34
N PRO A 105 11.56 21.08 5.33
CA PRO A 105 11.23 20.93 3.90
C PRO A 105 12.35 20.32 3.04
N VAL A 106 12.33 19.00 2.88
CA VAL A 106 13.14 18.27 1.90
C VAL A 106 12.40 18.21 0.56
N ARG A 107 13.12 18.10 -0.57
CA ARG A 107 12.49 17.99 -1.90
C ARG A 107 12.26 16.56 -2.35
N SER A 108 13.00 15.61 -1.77
CA SER A 108 12.95 14.19 -2.08
C SER A 108 13.49 13.40 -0.90
N ILE A 109 12.87 12.27 -0.59
CA ILE A 109 13.36 11.35 0.44
C ILE A 109 14.77 10.81 0.12
N ASP A 110 15.14 10.72 -1.16
CA ASP A 110 16.47 10.27 -1.60
C ASP A 110 17.60 11.25 -1.23
N GLN A 111 17.27 12.48 -0.81
CA GLN A 111 18.23 13.46 -0.30
C GLN A 111 18.58 13.23 1.17
N ILE A 112 17.84 12.38 1.87
CA ILE A 112 18.05 12.09 3.29
C ILE A 112 19.02 10.90 3.37
N PRO A 113 20.22 11.08 3.97
CA PRO A 113 21.17 9.99 4.12
C PRO A 113 20.55 8.80 4.85
N SER A 114 20.69 7.62 4.26
CA SER A 114 20.20 6.36 4.85
C SER A 114 18.69 6.30 5.11
N ALA A 115 17.87 7.11 4.41
CA ALA A 115 16.41 7.14 4.61
C ALA A 115 15.74 5.75 4.64
N TRP A 116 16.22 4.83 3.80
CA TRP A 116 15.67 3.49 3.67
C TRP A 116 16.19 2.48 4.71
N ASP A 117 17.34 2.76 5.32
CA ASP A 117 18.09 1.83 6.18
C ASP A 117 18.20 2.29 7.64
N MET A 118 17.94 3.57 7.93
CA MET A 118 17.84 4.06 9.29
C MET A 118 16.61 3.49 10.00
N THR A 119 16.74 3.20 11.28
CA THR A 119 15.62 2.71 12.09
C THR A 119 14.69 3.86 12.44
N VAL A 120 13.40 3.72 12.09
CA VAL A 120 12.38 4.75 12.33
C VAL A 120 11.13 4.20 13.01
N ILE A 121 10.81 2.93 12.78
CA ILE A 121 9.68 2.24 13.41
C ILE A 121 10.17 1.42 14.59
N HIS A 122 9.46 1.55 15.71
CA HIS A 122 9.66 0.75 16.91
C HIS A 122 8.45 -0.17 17.08
N VAL A 123 8.69 -1.45 17.41
CA VAL A 123 7.66 -2.41 17.79
C VAL A 123 8.21 -3.23 18.95
N GLY A 124 7.69 -2.98 20.15
CA GLY A 124 8.26 -3.49 21.39
C GLY A 124 9.67 -2.93 21.60
N LEU A 125 10.63 -3.83 21.82
CA LEU A 125 12.05 -3.48 21.96
C LEU A 125 12.81 -3.51 20.63
N GLU A 126 12.16 -3.95 19.55
CA GLU A 126 12.78 -4.03 18.23
C GLU A 126 12.61 -2.74 17.43
N GLN A 127 13.61 -2.45 16.61
CA GLN A 127 13.63 -1.29 15.73
C GLN A 127 13.75 -1.74 14.27
N TYR A 128 13.04 -1.06 13.39
CA TYR A 128 12.95 -1.42 11.98
C TYR A 128 13.19 -0.22 11.07
N SER A 129 13.99 -0.46 10.03
CA SER A 129 14.07 0.40 8.85
C SER A 129 12.95 0.10 7.85
N LEU A 130 12.71 1.03 6.93
CA LEU A 130 11.74 0.82 5.84
C LEU A 130 12.10 -0.39 4.98
N ASN A 131 13.40 -0.60 4.70
CA ASN A 131 13.87 -1.77 3.97
C ASN A 131 13.61 -3.08 4.73
N GLN A 132 13.81 -3.11 6.04
CA GLN A 132 13.52 -4.30 6.85
C GLN A 132 12.03 -4.63 6.86
N ILE A 133 11.17 -3.62 7.01
CA ILE A 133 9.71 -3.84 6.95
C ILE A 133 9.31 -4.37 5.58
N ARG A 134 9.71 -3.70 4.49
CA ARG A 134 9.38 -4.11 3.12
C ARG A 134 9.88 -5.52 2.81
N ALA A 135 11.18 -5.77 2.99
CA ALA A 135 11.78 -7.03 2.56
C ALA A 135 11.41 -8.19 3.50
N SER A 136 11.63 -8.04 4.80
CA SER A 136 11.54 -9.15 5.75
C SER A 136 10.16 -9.31 6.35
N LYS A 137 9.46 -8.21 6.68
CA LYS A 137 8.15 -8.31 7.33
C LYS A 137 7.00 -8.45 6.33
N LEU A 138 7.15 -7.90 5.12
CA LEU A 138 6.14 -7.95 4.06
C LEU A 138 6.48 -9.00 2.98
N ILE A 139 7.42 -8.72 2.08
CA ILE A 139 7.61 -9.54 0.87
C ILE A 139 7.99 -11.00 1.19
N GLN A 140 8.91 -11.24 2.11
CA GLN A 140 9.31 -12.61 2.48
C GLN A 140 8.20 -13.41 3.17
N ASN A 141 7.34 -12.75 3.95
CA ASN A 141 6.31 -13.42 4.75
C ASN A 141 5.03 -13.69 3.95
N TYR A 142 4.61 -12.73 3.12
CA TYR A 142 3.33 -12.83 2.40
C TYR A 142 3.50 -13.32 0.97
N ARG A 143 4.70 -13.17 0.40
CA ARG A 143 5.05 -13.55 -0.99
C ARG A 143 4.11 -12.95 -2.03
N ASP A 144 3.64 -11.73 -1.80
CA ASP A 144 2.68 -11.06 -2.67
C ASP A 144 3.30 -9.79 -3.28
N GLU A 145 3.49 -9.79 -4.60
CA GLU A 145 4.17 -8.69 -5.29
C GLU A 145 3.32 -7.46 -5.47
N LYS A 146 1.99 -7.58 -5.29
CA LYS A 146 1.07 -6.43 -5.28
C LYS A 146 1.40 -5.45 -4.15
N ILE A 147 2.06 -5.92 -3.08
CA ILE A 147 2.53 -5.08 -1.98
C ILE A 147 3.44 -3.95 -2.50
N HIS A 148 4.34 -4.21 -3.46
CA HIS A 148 5.20 -3.17 -4.05
C HIS A 148 4.40 -2.06 -4.74
N LEU A 149 3.17 -2.36 -5.15
CA LEU A 149 2.26 -1.42 -5.82
C LEU A 149 1.28 -0.77 -4.85
N ALA A 150 1.37 -1.07 -3.55
CA ALA A 150 0.51 -0.54 -2.50
C ALA A 150 1.29 0.20 -1.38
N LEU A 151 2.62 0.12 -1.39
CA LEU A 151 3.49 0.89 -0.49
C LEU A 151 3.88 2.22 -1.14
N SER A 152 3.52 3.33 -0.50
CA SER A 152 3.92 4.65 -0.97
C SER A 152 5.30 5.01 -0.43
N CYS A 153 6.22 5.39 -1.32
CA CYS A 153 7.58 5.78 -0.96
C CYS A 153 7.75 7.31 -0.79
N GLY A 154 6.66 8.08 -0.90
CA GLY A 154 6.66 9.54 -0.80
C GLY A 154 7.09 10.30 -2.05
N ALA A 155 7.43 9.61 -3.15
CA ALA A 155 7.79 10.24 -4.43
C ALA A 155 6.61 10.29 -5.43
N ARG A 156 6.64 11.23 -6.38
CA ARG A 156 5.62 11.38 -7.43
C ARG A 156 5.43 10.16 -8.33
N SER A 157 6.50 9.41 -8.61
CA SER A 157 6.44 8.17 -9.40
C SER A 157 6.18 6.89 -8.57
N CYS A 158 5.94 7.02 -7.26
CA CYS A 158 5.60 5.89 -6.41
C CYS A 158 4.11 5.59 -6.40
N PRO A 159 3.70 4.43 -5.88
CA PRO A 159 2.29 4.13 -5.70
C PRO A 159 1.63 5.17 -4.80
N ARG A 160 0.36 5.38 -5.08
CA ARG A 160 -0.48 6.32 -4.37
C ARG A 160 -0.58 5.94 -2.89
N LEU A 161 -0.50 6.92 -1.99
CA LEU A 161 -0.91 6.73 -0.61
C LEU A 161 -2.44 6.85 -0.51
N HIS A 162 -3.12 5.76 -0.16
CA HIS A 162 -4.57 5.79 0.00
C HIS A 162 -4.97 6.50 1.30
N ARG A 163 -6.15 7.15 1.28
CA ARG A 163 -6.70 7.94 2.40
C ARG A 163 -7.32 7.13 3.54
N GLU A 164 -7.05 5.82 3.57
CA GLU A 164 -7.65 4.89 4.51
C GLU A 164 -6.59 3.87 4.91
N ALA A 165 -6.57 3.51 6.19
CA ALA A 165 -5.62 2.54 6.70
C ALA A 165 -5.92 1.12 6.19
N PHE A 166 -4.87 0.30 6.07
CA PHE A 166 -5.05 -1.15 5.96
C PHE A 166 -5.61 -1.70 7.29
N THR A 167 -6.46 -2.71 7.21
CA THR A 167 -7.00 -3.48 8.34
C THR A 167 -7.00 -4.95 7.93
N GLY A 168 -7.02 -5.90 8.88
CA GLY A 168 -7.06 -7.32 8.51
C GLY A 168 -8.22 -7.69 7.59
N SER A 169 -9.35 -6.98 7.69
CA SER A 169 -10.50 -7.23 6.82
C SER A 169 -10.38 -6.68 5.39
N ASN A 170 -9.51 -5.69 5.15
CA ASN A 170 -9.44 -5.00 3.86
C ASN A 170 -8.09 -5.17 3.14
N ALA A 171 -7.08 -5.75 3.79
CA ALA A 171 -5.70 -5.68 3.31
C ALA A 171 -5.51 -6.30 1.92
N GLU A 172 -5.98 -7.55 1.73
CA GLU A 172 -5.94 -8.26 0.44
C GLU A 172 -6.69 -7.51 -0.67
N GLY A 173 -7.92 -7.07 -0.38
CA GLY A 173 -8.72 -6.31 -1.33
C GLY A 173 -8.03 -4.99 -1.74
N ARG A 174 -7.39 -4.30 -0.79
CA ARG A 174 -6.70 -3.04 -1.05
C ARG A 174 -5.43 -3.21 -1.87
N ILE A 175 -4.59 -4.21 -1.58
CA ILE A 175 -3.39 -4.45 -2.41
C ILE A 175 -3.78 -4.88 -3.83
N PHE A 176 -4.87 -5.62 -3.99
CA PHE A 176 -5.43 -5.96 -5.29
C PHE A 176 -5.90 -4.72 -6.07
N LEU A 177 -6.67 -3.85 -5.42
CA LEU A 177 -7.13 -2.61 -6.06
C LEU A 177 -5.97 -1.68 -6.40
N ALA A 178 -4.98 -1.55 -5.51
CA ALA A 178 -3.78 -0.76 -5.76
C ALA A 178 -2.99 -1.27 -6.96
N ALA A 179 -2.81 -2.59 -7.09
CA ALA A 179 -2.18 -3.19 -8.26
C ALA A 179 -2.97 -2.87 -9.54
N ARG A 180 -4.29 -3.04 -9.54
CA ARG A 180 -5.13 -2.70 -10.71
C ARG A 180 -5.08 -1.23 -11.09
N GLU A 181 -5.14 -0.32 -10.12
CA GLU A 181 -5.00 1.12 -10.36
C GLU A 181 -3.62 1.43 -10.96
N PHE A 182 -2.56 0.84 -10.40
CA PHE A 182 -1.20 1.03 -10.86
C PHE A 182 -1.00 0.56 -12.30
N LEU A 183 -1.51 -0.63 -12.65
CA LEU A 183 -1.39 -1.22 -13.98
C LEU A 183 -2.21 -0.51 -15.05
N ASN A 184 -3.35 0.07 -14.68
CA ASN A 184 -4.21 0.81 -15.61
C ASN A 184 -3.79 2.28 -15.78
N ASN A 185 -2.83 2.77 -15.00
CA ASN A 185 -2.30 4.12 -15.15
C ASN A 185 -1.25 4.17 -16.28
N PRO A 186 -1.49 4.95 -17.36
CA PRO A 186 -0.55 5.04 -18.49
C PRO A 186 0.80 5.67 -18.13
N GLY A 187 0.92 6.38 -17.00
CA GLY A 187 2.18 6.87 -16.46
C GLY A 187 3.03 5.79 -15.78
N ASN A 188 2.44 4.64 -15.45
CA ASN A 188 3.11 3.50 -14.81
C ASN A 188 3.30 2.33 -15.77
N VAL A 189 2.31 2.05 -16.62
CA VAL A 189 2.35 0.97 -17.61
C VAL A 189 1.76 1.46 -18.93
N GLN A 190 2.59 1.53 -19.96
CA GLN A 190 2.17 1.91 -21.30
C GLN A 190 2.49 0.79 -22.28
N ILE A 191 1.43 0.10 -22.69
CA ILE A 191 1.46 -0.96 -23.70
C ILE A 191 0.60 -0.49 -24.88
N VAL A 192 1.23 -0.37 -26.05
CA VAL A 192 0.56 -0.01 -27.30
C VAL A 192 0.83 -1.11 -28.31
N PRO A 193 -0.14 -2.01 -28.56
CA PRO A 193 0.02 -3.09 -29.53
C PRO A 193 0.59 -2.61 -30.87
N GLY A 194 1.55 -3.36 -31.40
CA GLY A 194 2.29 -3.03 -32.62
C GLY A 194 3.49 -2.08 -32.45
N LYS A 195 3.66 -1.41 -31.30
CA LYS A 195 4.87 -0.60 -31.02
C LYS A 195 5.99 -1.47 -30.46
N ARG A 196 7.18 -1.44 -31.06
CA ARG A 196 8.34 -2.26 -30.64
C ARG A 196 8.91 -1.96 -29.24
N LYS A 197 8.30 -1.06 -28.47
CA LYS A 197 8.67 -0.71 -27.10
C LYS A 197 7.40 -0.52 -26.28
N LEU A 198 7.40 -1.10 -25.08
CA LEU A 198 6.47 -0.76 -24.01
C LEU A 198 7.24 -0.05 -22.90
N TYR A 199 6.53 0.73 -22.07
CA TYR A 199 7.15 1.47 -20.96
C TYR A 199 6.53 1.02 -19.64
N LEU A 200 7.39 0.69 -18.68
CA LEU A 200 7.02 0.27 -17.33
C LEU A 200 7.61 1.22 -16.28
N SER A 201 6.96 1.29 -15.12
CA SER A 201 7.50 1.98 -13.95
C SER A 201 8.83 1.34 -13.52
N ARG A 202 9.73 2.15 -12.94
CA ARG A 202 11.00 1.66 -12.39
C ARG A 202 10.81 0.71 -11.21
N LEU A 203 9.65 0.68 -10.56
CA LEU A 203 9.36 -0.30 -9.52
C LEU A 203 9.52 -1.74 -10.03
N PHE A 204 9.07 -2.03 -11.25
CA PHE A 204 9.28 -3.33 -11.89
C PHE A 204 10.76 -3.62 -12.13
N LYS A 205 11.57 -2.60 -12.43
CA LYS A 205 13.03 -2.77 -12.56
C LYS A 205 13.71 -3.06 -11.23
N TRP A 206 13.33 -2.34 -10.17
CA TRP A 206 13.99 -2.45 -8.87
C TRP A 206 13.58 -3.70 -8.10
N TYR A 207 12.32 -4.10 -8.24
CA TYR A 207 11.73 -5.24 -7.52
C TYR A 207 11.44 -6.44 -8.40
N GLY A 208 11.91 -6.45 -9.65
CA GLY A 208 11.63 -7.52 -10.63
C GLY A 208 11.95 -8.92 -10.13
N ARG A 209 12.95 -9.08 -9.27
CA ARG A 209 13.27 -10.36 -8.64
C ARG A 209 12.13 -10.92 -7.80
N ASP A 210 11.38 -10.05 -7.11
CA ASP A 210 10.33 -10.46 -6.19
C ASP A 210 9.12 -11.05 -6.95
N PHE A 211 8.92 -10.67 -8.23
CA PHE A 211 7.91 -11.26 -9.13
C PHE A 211 8.18 -12.71 -9.50
N ASN A 212 9.39 -13.22 -9.27
CA ASN A 212 9.67 -14.64 -9.47
C ASN A 212 9.00 -15.55 -8.43
N LEU A 213 8.47 -14.99 -7.33
CA LEU A 213 7.90 -15.79 -6.25
C LEU A 213 6.64 -16.51 -6.71
N ASP A 214 5.71 -15.78 -7.36
CA ASP A 214 4.44 -16.33 -7.83
C ASP A 214 4.31 -16.33 -9.36
N PHE A 215 5.05 -15.47 -10.07
CA PHE A 215 4.94 -15.30 -11.53
C PHE A 215 6.15 -15.84 -12.31
N GLY A 216 6.99 -16.67 -11.69
CA GLY A 216 8.06 -17.38 -12.38
C GLY A 216 7.53 -18.28 -13.50
N THR A 217 8.06 -18.15 -14.72
CA THR A 217 7.74 -19.05 -15.85
C THR A 217 8.97 -19.82 -16.33
N PRO A 218 8.86 -21.13 -16.63
CA PRO A 218 9.91 -21.89 -17.29
C PRO A 218 10.03 -21.59 -18.79
N GLU A 219 8.99 -21.01 -19.39
CA GLU A 219 8.89 -20.76 -20.82
C GLU A 219 9.48 -19.42 -21.20
N GLN A 220 10.44 -19.42 -22.13
CA GLN A 220 11.07 -18.20 -22.58
C GLN A 220 10.25 -17.51 -23.66
N ILE A 221 9.67 -16.37 -23.32
CA ILE A 221 9.05 -15.45 -24.29
C ILE A 221 10.13 -14.50 -24.80
N GLY A 222 10.36 -14.48 -26.12
CA GLY A 222 11.29 -13.56 -26.76
C GLY A 222 12.73 -13.67 -26.22
N LYS A 223 13.35 -12.52 -25.92
CA LYS A 223 14.73 -12.42 -25.39
C LYS A 223 14.77 -11.80 -23.99
N PHE A 224 13.68 -11.94 -23.23
CA PHE A 224 13.57 -11.35 -21.90
C PHE A 224 14.39 -12.13 -20.86
N THR A 225 14.85 -11.41 -19.85
CA THR A 225 15.44 -12.00 -18.64
C THR A 225 14.37 -12.69 -17.79
N ARG A 226 14.80 -13.51 -16.83
CA ARG A 226 13.88 -14.19 -15.89
C ARG A 226 12.96 -13.20 -15.17
N ASP A 227 13.51 -12.14 -14.60
CA ASP A 227 12.75 -11.12 -13.87
C ASP A 227 11.75 -10.40 -14.80
N GLU A 228 12.17 -10.06 -16.02
CA GLU A 228 11.28 -9.46 -17.02
C GLU A 228 10.14 -10.41 -17.42
N MET A 229 10.40 -11.70 -17.57
CA MET A 229 9.34 -12.68 -17.86
C MET A 229 8.32 -12.76 -16.72
N SER A 230 8.77 -12.74 -15.46
CA SER A 230 7.86 -12.73 -14.32
C SER A 230 7.02 -11.46 -14.23
N ILE A 231 7.60 -10.31 -14.54
CA ILE A 231 6.85 -9.05 -14.66
C ILE A 231 5.81 -9.17 -15.77
N LEU A 232 6.16 -9.72 -16.94
CA LEU A 232 5.21 -9.90 -18.05
C LEU A 232 4.07 -10.85 -17.68
N SER A 233 4.36 -11.96 -17.01
CA SER A 233 3.34 -12.88 -16.49
C SER A 233 2.40 -12.20 -15.50
N PHE A 234 2.94 -11.37 -14.60
CA PHE A 234 2.14 -10.55 -13.69
C PHE A 234 1.22 -9.58 -14.45
N LEU A 235 1.75 -8.88 -15.46
CA LEU A 235 0.96 -7.99 -16.30
C LEU A 235 -0.14 -8.75 -17.04
N ILE A 236 0.17 -9.87 -17.69
CA ILE A 236 -0.81 -10.70 -18.41
C ILE A 236 -1.94 -11.16 -17.47
N TYR A 237 -1.60 -11.56 -16.25
CA TYR A 237 -2.58 -12.04 -15.28
C TYR A 237 -3.55 -10.95 -14.79
N TYR A 238 -3.07 -9.73 -14.57
CA TYR A 238 -3.88 -8.64 -13.99
C TYR A 238 -4.39 -7.60 -14.98
N LEU A 239 -3.90 -7.59 -16.23
CA LEU A 239 -4.48 -6.76 -17.28
C LEU A 239 -5.86 -7.29 -17.67
N GLU A 240 -6.76 -6.37 -18.01
CA GLU A 240 -8.12 -6.71 -18.47
C GLU A 240 -8.28 -6.56 -19.98
N ASP A 241 -7.29 -5.95 -20.63
CA ASP A 241 -7.29 -5.60 -22.05
C ASP A 241 -6.70 -6.76 -22.88
N LEU A 242 -7.57 -7.49 -23.58
CA LEU A 242 -7.20 -8.68 -24.37
C LEU A 242 -6.18 -8.37 -25.47
N ASP A 243 -6.28 -7.21 -26.13
CA ASP A 243 -5.35 -6.83 -27.20
C ASP A 243 -3.94 -6.60 -26.63
N LYS A 244 -3.85 -6.04 -25.41
CA LYS A 244 -2.56 -5.91 -24.71
C LYS A 244 -2.03 -7.28 -24.29
N ILE A 245 -2.88 -8.16 -23.77
CA ILE A 245 -2.48 -9.50 -23.34
C ILE A 245 -1.89 -10.29 -24.52
N GLU A 246 -2.62 -10.39 -25.63
CA GLU A 246 -2.15 -11.09 -26.84
C GLU A 246 -0.84 -10.47 -27.36
N TYR A 247 -0.75 -9.13 -27.32
CA TYR A 247 0.48 -8.43 -27.68
C TYR A 247 1.66 -8.80 -26.80
N LEU A 248 1.46 -8.90 -25.48
CA LEU A 248 2.50 -9.26 -24.51
C LEU A 248 2.97 -10.71 -24.73
N GLU A 249 2.06 -11.64 -24.94
CA GLU A 249 2.35 -13.06 -25.22
C GLU A 249 3.19 -13.22 -26.50
N GLY A 250 2.99 -12.36 -27.49
CA GLY A 250 3.75 -12.39 -28.74
C GLY A 250 5.25 -12.07 -28.59
N GLY A 251 5.67 -11.41 -27.50
CA GLY A 251 7.09 -11.20 -27.17
C GLY A 251 7.93 -10.35 -28.16
N LYS A 252 7.29 -9.67 -29.12
CA LYS A 252 7.95 -8.92 -30.22
C LYS A 252 8.17 -7.43 -29.88
N TYR A 253 8.67 -7.15 -28.68
CA TYR A 253 8.95 -5.79 -28.18
C TYR A 253 10.18 -5.75 -27.28
N LYS A 254 10.56 -4.55 -26.87
CA LYS A 254 11.54 -4.31 -25.81
C LYS A 254 10.85 -3.62 -24.63
N ILE A 255 11.25 -3.98 -23.43
CA ILE A 255 10.85 -3.26 -22.21
C ILE A 255 11.73 -2.02 -22.09
N ALA A 256 11.10 -0.86 -21.93
CA ALA A 256 11.73 0.37 -21.52
C ALA A 256 11.13 0.80 -20.17
N TYR A 257 11.82 1.69 -19.46
CA TYR A 257 11.36 2.18 -18.16
C TYR A 257 11.18 3.69 -18.20
N PHE A 258 10.11 4.18 -17.57
CA PHE A 258 9.89 5.61 -17.39
C PHE A 258 11.02 6.25 -16.55
N PRO A 259 11.31 7.56 -16.74
CA PRO A 259 12.05 8.30 -15.73
C PRO A 259 11.31 8.23 -14.39
N PHE A 260 12.06 8.15 -13.29
CA PHE A 260 11.47 8.17 -11.96
C PHE A 260 11.55 9.59 -11.41
N ASP A 261 10.39 10.19 -11.16
CA ASP A 261 10.28 11.47 -10.50
C ASP A 261 10.34 11.27 -8.99
N SER A 262 11.50 11.58 -8.41
CA SER A 262 11.77 11.46 -6.98
C SER A 262 11.32 12.68 -6.18
N ALA A 263 10.73 13.70 -6.82
CA ALA A 263 10.15 14.82 -6.10
C ALA A 263 9.06 14.32 -5.14
N LEU A 264 8.95 14.95 -3.97
CA LEU A 264 7.92 14.57 -3.00
C LEU A 264 6.51 14.69 -3.61
N ASN A 265 5.63 13.78 -3.22
CA ASN A 265 4.18 13.89 -3.39
C ASN A 265 3.58 14.93 -2.42
N ASP A 266 4.19 16.12 -2.36
CA ASP A 266 3.76 17.24 -1.51
C ASP A 266 2.67 18.04 -2.24
N TRP A 267 1.52 18.21 -1.61
CA TRP A 267 0.50 19.15 -2.08
C TRP A 267 0.26 20.19 -0.99
N LYS A 268 0.16 21.45 -1.41
CA LYS A 268 -0.29 22.50 -0.51
C LYS A 268 -1.80 22.37 -0.44
N GLY A 269 -2.34 21.95 0.70
CA GLY A 269 -3.75 22.05 0.95
C GLY A 269 -4.20 23.46 0.60
N SER A 270 -5.31 23.58 -0.12
CA SER A 270 -5.95 24.88 -0.31
C SER A 270 -6.13 25.46 1.09
N ALA A 271 -5.39 26.52 1.41
CA ALA A 271 -5.72 27.35 2.55
C ALA A 271 -7.22 27.61 2.45
N SER A 272 -7.97 27.28 3.50
CA SER A 272 -9.38 27.65 3.59
C SER A 272 -9.48 29.13 3.24
N THR A 273 -10.09 29.42 2.09
CA THR A 273 -10.44 30.78 1.70
C THR A 273 -11.49 31.24 2.69
N ASN A 274 -11.03 31.93 3.74
CA ASN A 274 -11.90 32.67 4.62
C ASN A 274 -12.51 33.80 3.77
N PRO A 275 -13.83 33.81 3.51
CA PRO A 275 -14.42 34.82 2.65
C PRO A 275 -14.52 36.13 3.44
N GLY A 276 -13.67 37.09 3.11
CA GLY A 276 -13.95 38.52 3.27
C GLY A 276 -13.71 39.12 4.66
N LEU A 277 -12.64 39.91 4.75
CA LEU A 277 -12.70 41.22 5.40
C LEU A 277 -12.35 42.24 4.30
N PRO A 278 -13.22 43.23 4.02
CA PRO A 278 -12.99 44.16 2.93
C PRO A 278 -11.78 45.04 3.23
N ALA A 279 -10.93 45.22 2.22
CA ALA A 279 -9.82 46.16 2.25
C ALA A 279 -10.37 47.58 2.45
N GLY A 280 -10.26 48.08 3.68
CA GLY A 280 -10.42 49.50 3.98
C GLY A 280 -9.28 50.27 3.33
N GLY A 281 -9.61 50.99 2.26
CA GLY A 281 -8.69 51.94 1.64
C GLY A 281 -8.38 53.09 2.58
N ILE A 282 -7.10 53.46 2.65
CA ILE A 282 -6.69 54.81 3.05
C ILE A 282 -5.67 55.32 2.03
N SER A 283 -6.07 56.44 1.46
CA SER A 283 -5.44 57.30 0.46
C SER A 283 -4.05 57.81 0.86
N ARG A 284 -3.17 57.94 -0.14
CA ARG A 284 -2.01 58.85 -0.10
C ARG A 284 -2.47 60.31 0.08
N PRO A 285 -1.58 61.16 0.60
CA PRO A 285 -1.33 62.43 -0.07
C PRO A 285 0.11 62.54 -0.57
N LEU A 286 0.22 63.10 -1.78
CA LEU A 286 1.39 63.80 -2.29
C LEU A 286 1.56 65.11 -1.50
N GLU A 287 2.78 65.48 -1.15
CA GLU A 287 3.14 66.89 -1.03
C GLU A 287 4.48 67.18 -1.70
N THR A 288 4.41 68.27 -2.46
CA THR A 288 5.44 68.96 -3.22
C THR A 288 6.13 70.01 -2.36
N SER A 289 7.46 70.03 -2.37
CA SER A 289 8.30 71.24 -2.47
C SER A 289 9.75 70.82 -2.65
#